data_AF-A0A1G3CIC1-F1
#
_entry.id   AF-A0A1G3CIC1-F1
#
_cell.length_a   1.000
_cell.length_b   1.000
_cell.length_c   1.000
_cell.angle_alpha   90.00
_cell.angle_beta   90.00
_cell.angle_gamma   90.00
#
_symmetry.space_group_name_H-M   'P 1'
#
loop_
_entity.id
_entity.type
_entity.pdbx_description
1 polymer ?
#
loop_
_entity_poly.entity_id
_entity_poly.type
_entity_poly.pdbx_seq_one_letter_code
_entity_poly.pdbx_strand_id
1 'polypeptide(L)'
;MDVRVYRISTCHWCDKVETFLKKHGIKYKSIVIDLLDGTEQENAIAESYHLSKQRSFPVTYIDGTCVIGFHESRLRHLLKLPSPREEHERIKSDDGEIKTSLSSMERDYHETIEKMREWLMREAKSHGYTINPDKQVVEEILTGLAVNEKRYGYKVCPCRLATGKYQLDCDIICPCSYCFQDVEKNGRCYCSLFVSDRYVASDPALPQYVPDSRERSEVG
;
A
#
# COMPACT_ATOMS: atom_id res chain seq x y z
N MET A 1 -0.77 -8.79 25.12
CA MET A 1 -0.47 -8.48 23.71
C MET A 1 0.21 -7.12 23.70
N ASP A 2 1.51 -7.11 23.48
CA ASP A 2 2.30 -5.91 23.25
C ASP A 2 2.16 -5.53 21.78
N VAL A 3 1.45 -4.43 21.52
CA VAL A 3 1.29 -3.86 20.18
C VAL A 3 1.91 -2.48 20.17
N ARG A 4 2.93 -2.28 19.32
CA ARG A 4 3.61 -1.00 19.17
C ARG A 4 3.59 -0.61 17.69
N VAL A 5 3.19 0.62 17.42
CA VAL A 5 3.14 1.17 16.05
C VAL A 5 4.15 2.30 16.00
N TYR A 6 5.28 2.05 15.34
CA TYR A 6 6.21 3.08 14.96
C TYR A 6 5.70 3.72 13.68
N ARG A 7 5.43 5.01 13.75
CA ARG A 7 4.84 5.79 12.67
C ARG A 7 5.59 7.10 12.49
N ILE A 8 5.28 7.75 11.39
CA ILE A 8 5.56 9.17 11.17
C ILE A 8 4.23 9.92 11.02
N SER A 9 4.23 11.21 11.35
CA SER A 9 3.01 12.01 11.48
C SER A 9 2.24 12.16 10.16
N THR A 10 2.93 12.07 9.02
CA THR A 10 2.38 12.34 7.67
C THR A 10 2.04 11.09 6.86
N CYS A 11 2.21 9.89 7.40
CA CYS A 11 2.06 8.64 6.63
C CYS A 11 0.63 8.07 6.71
N HIS A 12 -0.06 8.05 5.57
CA HIS A 12 -1.41 7.47 5.46
C HIS A 12 -1.48 5.98 5.83
N TRP A 13 -0.43 5.19 5.56
CA TRP A 13 -0.39 3.78 5.97
C TRP A 13 -0.32 3.63 7.49
N CYS A 14 0.34 4.57 8.18
CA CYS A 14 0.32 4.61 9.63
C CYS A 14 -1.10 4.87 10.15
N ASP A 15 -1.82 5.79 9.52
CA ASP A 15 -3.23 6.05 9.86
C ASP A 15 -4.12 4.84 9.56
N LYS A 16 -3.88 4.11 8.45
CA LYS A 16 -4.60 2.85 8.16
C LYS A 16 -4.36 1.79 9.22
N VAL A 17 -3.12 1.56 9.65
CA VAL A 17 -2.80 0.64 10.75
C VAL A 17 -3.53 1.06 12.01
N GLU A 18 -3.40 2.33 12.42
CA GLU A 18 -4.06 2.80 13.65
C GLU A 18 -5.58 2.74 13.57
N THR A 19 -6.16 3.12 12.44
CA THR A 19 -7.61 3.05 12.22
C THR A 19 -8.10 1.62 12.27
N PHE A 20 -7.36 0.68 11.66
CA PHE A 20 -7.66 -0.74 11.73
C PHE A 20 -7.60 -1.26 13.18
N LEU A 21 -6.55 -0.92 13.93
CA LEU A 21 -6.40 -1.32 15.33
C LEU A 21 -7.51 -0.71 16.21
N LYS A 22 -7.82 0.58 16.03
CA LYS A 22 -8.92 1.28 16.73
C LYS A 22 -10.28 0.64 16.41
N LYS A 23 -10.57 0.39 15.12
CA LYS A 23 -11.82 -0.25 14.67
C LYS A 23 -12.06 -1.59 15.36
N HIS A 24 -11.00 -2.38 15.58
CA HIS A 24 -11.09 -3.70 16.21
C HIS A 24 -10.86 -3.66 17.74
N GLY A 25 -10.83 -2.48 18.35
CA GLY A 25 -10.66 -2.33 19.81
C GLY A 25 -9.30 -2.81 20.34
N ILE A 26 -8.28 -2.87 19.48
CA ILE A 26 -6.94 -3.32 19.87
C ILE A 26 -6.19 -2.18 20.55
N LYS A 27 -5.73 -2.40 21.78
CA LYS A 27 -4.86 -1.46 22.49
C LYS A 27 -3.44 -1.53 21.91
N TYR A 28 -2.85 -0.37 21.62
CA TYR A 28 -1.50 -0.26 21.09
C TYR A 28 -0.80 1.02 21.59
N LYS A 29 0.54 1.01 21.58
CA LYS A 29 1.36 2.20 21.80
C LYS A 29 1.71 2.82 20.45
N SER A 30 1.40 4.09 20.24
CA SER A 30 1.81 4.85 19.05
C SER A 30 3.11 5.60 19.34
N ILE A 31 4.12 5.43 18.48
CA ILE A 31 5.40 6.11 18.55
C ILE A 31 5.54 6.94 17.27
N VAL A 32 5.35 8.25 17.36
CA VAL A 32 5.39 9.18 16.21
C VAL A 32 6.80 9.76 16.10
N ILE A 33 7.66 9.07 15.35
CA ILE A 33 9.11 9.25 15.40
C ILE A 33 9.56 10.65 14.96
N ASP A 34 8.94 11.21 13.94
CA ASP A 34 9.28 12.53 13.40
C ASP A 34 8.84 13.70 14.30
N LEU A 35 8.08 13.42 15.36
CA LEU A 35 7.71 14.40 16.39
C LEU A 35 8.48 14.21 17.71
N LEU A 36 9.41 13.24 17.77
CA LEU A 36 10.32 13.06 18.90
C LEU A 36 11.59 13.89 18.68
N ASP A 37 12.22 14.32 19.78
CA ASP A 37 13.42 15.15 19.74
C ASP A 37 14.67 14.40 20.25
N GLY A 38 15.82 14.69 19.63
CA GLY A 38 17.15 14.26 20.09
C GLY A 38 17.26 12.74 20.31
N THR A 39 17.70 12.36 21.51
CA THR A 39 18.00 10.96 21.85
C THR A 39 16.76 10.04 21.82
N GLU A 40 15.57 10.56 22.06
CA GLU A 40 14.33 9.76 21.99
C GLU A 40 14.00 9.35 20.56
N GLN A 41 14.21 10.27 19.61
CA GLN A 41 14.05 10.00 18.18
C GLN A 41 15.06 8.95 17.70
N GLU A 42 16.34 9.13 18.05
CA GLU A 42 17.41 8.19 17.69
C GLU A 42 17.13 6.78 18.21
N ASN A 43 16.70 6.66 19.47
CA ASN A 43 16.34 5.39 20.08
C ASN A 43 15.13 4.75 19.39
N ALA A 44 14.10 5.51 19.07
CA ALA A 44 12.91 5.00 18.37
C ALA A 44 13.24 4.52 16.95
N ILE A 45 14.12 5.24 16.23
CA ILE A 45 14.63 4.84 14.91
C ILE A 45 15.43 3.54 15.03
N ALA A 46 16.37 3.47 15.97
CA ALA A 46 17.21 2.30 16.18
C ALA A 46 16.36 1.08 16.54
N GLU A 47 15.42 1.22 17.47
CA GLU A 47 14.52 0.14 17.87
C GLU A 47 13.66 -0.34 16.70
N SER A 48 12.99 0.59 15.99
CA SER A 48 12.20 0.27 14.78
C SER A 48 13.03 -0.48 13.75
N TYR A 49 14.28 -0.05 13.52
CA TYR A 49 15.21 -0.71 12.61
C TYR A 49 15.67 -2.09 13.11
N HIS A 50 15.96 -2.24 14.41
CA HIS A 50 16.35 -3.53 14.96
C HIS A 50 15.25 -4.59 14.84
N LEU A 51 14.00 -4.17 15.03
CA LEU A 51 12.81 -5.02 14.94
C LEU A 51 12.45 -5.39 13.51
N SER A 52 12.47 -4.41 12.60
CA SER A 52 12.01 -4.59 11.22
C SER A 52 13.12 -4.92 10.22
N LYS A 53 14.37 -4.63 10.58
CA LYS A 53 15.52 -4.55 9.66
C LYS A 53 15.30 -3.60 8.49
N GLN A 54 14.37 -2.66 8.64
CA GLN A 54 13.99 -1.69 7.63
C GLN A 54 13.78 -0.30 8.25
N ARG A 55 13.82 0.74 7.42
CA ARG A 55 13.55 2.14 7.81
C ARG A 55 12.22 2.67 7.26
N SER A 56 11.35 1.77 6.82
CA SER A 56 10.02 2.09 6.28
C SER A 56 8.97 2.08 7.39
N PHE A 57 8.00 3.01 7.31
CA PHE A 57 6.88 3.12 8.25
C PHE A 57 5.54 2.86 7.55
N PRO A 58 4.51 2.36 8.26
CA PRO A 58 4.51 1.97 9.68
C PRO A 58 5.29 0.68 9.95
N VAL A 59 5.84 0.56 11.16
CA VAL A 59 6.29 -0.71 11.71
C VAL A 59 5.37 -1.07 12.87
N THR A 60 4.65 -2.17 12.74
CA THR A 60 3.79 -2.70 13.80
C THR A 60 4.47 -3.91 14.41
N TYR A 61 4.83 -3.81 15.69
CA TYR A 61 5.31 -4.94 16.48
C TYR A 61 4.12 -5.55 17.22
N ILE A 62 3.95 -6.88 17.14
CA ILE A 62 2.90 -7.65 17.82
C ILE A 62 3.57 -8.88 18.43
N ASP A 63 3.72 -8.92 19.76
CA ASP A 63 4.21 -10.08 20.54
C ASP A 63 5.42 -10.80 19.90
N GLY A 64 6.47 -10.06 19.52
CA GLY A 64 7.68 -10.65 18.90
C GLY A 64 7.72 -10.61 17.38
N THR A 65 6.59 -10.39 16.72
CA THR A 65 6.50 -10.35 15.26
C THR A 65 6.40 -8.93 14.75
N CYS A 66 7.21 -8.62 13.73
CA CYS A 66 7.16 -7.33 13.04
C CYS A 66 6.32 -7.43 11.76
N VAL A 67 5.39 -6.48 11.58
CA VAL A 67 4.65 -6.23 10.35
C VAL A 67 5.05 -4.86 9.84
N ILE A 68 5.60 -4.82 8.64
CA ILE A 68 6.05 -3.58 8.00
C ILE A 68 4.96 -3.16 7.01
N GLY A 69 4.51 -1.92 7.06
CA GLY A 69 3.36 -1.44 6.28
C GLY A 69 2.02 -1.89 6.86
N PHE A 70 0.96 -1.68 6.08
CA PHE A 70 -0.39 -2.13 6.42
C PHE A 70 -0.72 -3.42 5.66
N HIS A 71 -0.63 -4.55 6.36
CA HIS A 71 -1.02 -5.86 5.82
C HIS A 71 -2.21 -6.40 6.60
N GLU A 72 -3.42 -6.05 6.20
CA GLU A 72 -4.64 -6.38 6.94
C GLU A 72 -4.76 -7.88 7.25
N SER A 73 -4.55 -8.77 6.27
CA SER A 73 -4.63 -10.23 6.50
C SER A 73 -3.60 -10.72 7.53
N ARG A 74 -2.39 -10.15 7.50
CA ARG A 74 -1.31 -10.50 8.44
C ARG A 74 -1.59 -9.95 9.84
N LEU A 75 -2.08 -8.72 9.92
CA LEU A 75 -2.53 -8.11 11.17
C LEU A 75 -3.69 -8.90 11.77
N ARG A 76 -4.70 -9.26 10.97
CA ARG A 76 -5.82 -10.10 11.39
C ARG A 76 -5.35 -11.43 11.94
N HIS A 77 -4.45 -12.12 11.22
CA HIS A 77 -3.88 -13.38 11.67
C HIS A 77 -3.15 -13.24 13.01
N LEU A 78 -2.24 -12.27 13.14
CA LEU A 78 -1.46 -12.06 14.37
C LEU A 78 -2.32 -11.62 15.56
N LEU A 79 -3.37 -10.83 15.30
CA LEU A 79 -4.30 -10.33 16.31
C LEU A 79 -5.48 -11.29 16.56
N LYS A 80 -5.49 -12.46 15.92
CA LYS A 80 -6.56 -13.47 16.00
C LYS A 80 -7.95 -12.91 15.69
N LEU A 81 -8.02 -12.00 14.71
CA LEU A 81 -9.25 -11.42 14.21
C LEU A 81 -9.85 -12.30 13.11
N PRO A 82 -11.18 -12.30 12.94
CA PRO A 82 -11.84 -13.04 11.86
C PRO A 82 -11.42 -12.52 10.49
N SER A 83 -11.50 -13.39 9.49
CA SER A 83 -11.29 -13.01 8.09
C SER A 83 -12.32 -11.98 7.64
N PRO A 84 -12.02 -11.17 6.61
CA PRO A 84 -12.97 -10.20 6.08
C PRO A 84 -14.32 -10.80 5.69
N ARG A 85 -14.32 -12.06 5.19
CA ARG A 85 -15.55 -12.78 4.86
C ARG A 85 -16.39 -13.11 6.10
N GLU A 86 -15.75 -13.64 7.15
CA GLU A 86 -16.44 -13.96 8.40
C GLU A 86 -16.89 -12.71 9.17
N GLU A 87 -16.18 -11.59 9.05
CA GLU A 87 -16.63 -10.30 9.58
C GLU A 87 -17.85 -9.79 8.80
N HIS A 88 -17.83 -9.89 7.47
CA HIS A 88 -18.94 -9.47 6.62
C HIS A 88 -20.18 -10.37 6.75
N GLU A 89 -20.00 -11.68 6.98
CA GLU A 89 -21.08 -12.62 7.28
C GLU A 89 -21.71 -12.37 8.65
N ARG A 90 -20.91 -11.97 9.66
CA ARG A 90 -21.41 -11.53 10.97
C ARG A 90 -22.19 -10.22 10.90
N ILE A 91 -21.86 -9.34 9.95
CA ILE A 91 -22.57 -8.08 9.72
C ILE A 91 -23.89 -8.31 8.96
N LYS A 92 -24.03 -9.40 8.21
CA LYS A 92 -25.27 -9.74 7.45
C LYS A 92 -26.44 -10.25 8.31
N SER A 93 -26.29 -10.36 9.63
CA SER A 93 -27.39 -10.77 10.53
C SER A 93 -28.09 -9.64 11.28
N ASP A 94 -27.72 -8.37 11.08
CA ASP A 94 -28.33 -7.23 11.80
C ASP A 94 -28.53 -6.03 10.85
N ASP A 95 -29.57 -6.08 10.02
CA ASP A 95 -30.03 -5.02 9.12
C ASP A 95 -29.27 -4.88 7.78
N GLY A 96 -29.86 -5.49 6.75
CA GLY A 96 -29.45 -5.36 5.36
C GLY A 96 -29.66 -3.96 4.80
N GLU A 97 -28.67 -3.08 4.95
CA GLU A 97 -28.52 -1.87 4.15
C GLU A 97 -27.04 -1.55 3.90
N ILE A 98 -26.61 -1.65 2.63
CA ILE A 98 -25.29 -1.18 2.20
C ILE A 98 -25.36 0.34 2.03
N LYS A 99 -24.82 1.10 2.99
CA LYS A 99 -24.55 2.53 2.81
C LYS A 99 -23.16 2.71 2.19
N THR A 100 -23.07 2.83 0.88
CA THR A 100 -21.87 3.35 0.21
C THR A 100 -21.78 4.86 0.40
N SER A 101 -21.20 5.29 1.51
CA SER A 101 -20.76 6.67 1.67
C SER A 101 -19.39 6.82 1.00
N LEU A 102 -19.37 7.18 -0.28
CA LEU A 102 -18.15 7.74 -0.86
C LEU A 102 -17.76 8.96 -0.02
N SER A 103 -16.54 8.96 0.50
CA SER A 103 -15.98 10.05 1.28
C SER A 103 -15.92 11.31 0.40
N SER A 104 -16.03 12.50 1.00
CA SER A 104 -15.96 13.77 0.26
C SER A 104 -14.68 13.95 -0.57
N MET A 105 -13.63 13.18 -0.25
CA MET A 105 -12.34 13.17 -0.93
C MET A 105 -12.36 12.43 -2.27
N GLU A 106 -13.19 11.39 -2.44
CA GLU A 106 -13.28 10.59 -3.68
C GLU A 106 -13.96 11.37 -4.82
N ARG A 107 -14.83 12.34 -4.50
CA ARG A 107 -15.47 13.19 -5.51
C ARG A 107 -14.51 14.13 -6.23
N ASP A 108 -13.44 14.57 -5.55
CA ASP A 108 -12.50 15.55 -6.11
C ASP A 108 -11.56 14.95 -7.17
N TYR A 109 -11.34 13.63 -7.15
CA TYR A 109 -10.40 12.96 -8.05
C TYR A 109 -11.09 12.13 -9.14
N HIS A 110 -12.41 11.98 -9.11
CA HIS A 110 -13.15 11.08 -10.01
C HIS A 110 -12.81 11.29 -11.49
N GLU A 111 -12.84 12.53 -12.00
CA GLU A 111 -12.50 12.81 -13.40
C GLU A 111 -11.02 12.53 -13.72
N THR A 112 -10.12 12.80 -12.76
CA THR A 112 -8.68 12.53 -12.92
C THR A 112 -8.42 11.02 -12.98
N ILE A 113 -9.08 10.26 -12.11
CA ILE A 113 -8.98 8.80 -12.02
C ILE A 113 -9.48 8.16 -13.31
N GLU A 114 -10.63 8.57 -13.84
CA GLU A 114 -11.16 8.01 -15.10
C GLU A 114 -10.23 8.28 -16.28
N LYS A 115 -9.75 9.52 -16.45
CA LYS A 115 -8.75 9.84 -17.50
C LYS A 115 -7.47 9.03 -17.34
N MET A 116 -7.02 8.85 -16.11
CA MET A 116 -5.82 8.08 -15.80
C MET A 116 -6.03 6.58 -16.08
N ARG A 117 -7.19 6.04 -15.73
CA ARG A 117 -7.60 4.65 -16.02
C ARG A 117 -7.54 4.37 -17.51
N GLU A 118 -8.16 5.23 -18.32
CA GLU A 118 -8.15 5.09 -19.78
C GLU A 118 -6.73 5.14 -20.35
N TRP A 119 -5.90 6.07 -19.87
CA TRP A 119 -4.51 6.17 -20.31
C TRP A 119 -3.71 4.92 -19.95
N LEU A 120 -3.77 4.47 -18.71
CA LEU A 120 -3.05 3.27 -18.24
C LEU A 120 -3.55 2.00 -18.94
N MET A 121 -4.84 1.91 -19.28
CA MET A 121 -5.35 0.83 -20.13
C MET A 121 -4.73 0.83 -21.53
N ARG A 122 -4.53 2.01 -22.13
CA ARG A 122 -3.85 2.13 -23.42
C ARG A 122 -2.37 1.73 -23.32
N GLU A 123 -1.67 2.16 -22.27
CA GLU A 123 -0.29 1.77 -22.00
C GLU A 123 -0.15 0.26 -21.76
N ALA A 124 -1.08 -0.35 -21.02
CA ALA A 124 -1.10 -1.80 -20.81
C ALA A 124 -1.21 -2.52 -22.16
N LYS A 125 -2.20 -2.13 -22.96
CA LYS A 125 -2.49 -2.75 -24.25
C LYS A 125 -1.36 -2.60 -25.26
N SER A 126 -0.69 -1.45 -25.30
CA SER A 126 0.45 -1.23 -26.22
C SER A 126 1.64 -2.15 -25.91
N HIS A 127 1.74 -2.62 -24.67
CA HIS A 127 2.75 -3.59 -24.22
C HIS A 127 2.26 -5.04 -24.17
N GLY A 128 1.04 -5.33 -24.68
CA GLY A 128 0.47 -6.69 -24.69
C GLY A 128 -0.07 -7.16 -23.34
N TYR A 129 -0.37 -6.24 -22.43
CA TYR A 129 -0.88 -6.52 -21.08
C TYR A 129 -2.24 -5.87 -20.84
N THR A 130 -2.82 -6.14 -19.67
CA THR A 130 -4.07 -5.51 -19.21
C THR A 130 -3.91 -4.91 -17.82
N ILE A 131 -4.90 -4.13 -17.39
CA ILE A 131 -5.02 -3.74 -15.99
C ILE A 131 -5.70 -4.86 -15.19
N ASN A 132 -5.40 -4.92 -13.89
CA ASN A 132 -5.92 -5.94 -12.99
C ASN A 132 -7.46 -5.99 -13.01
N PRO A 133 -8.08 -7.19 -13.12
CA PRO A 133 -9.54 -7.33 -13.12
C PRO A 133 -10.19 -7.00 -11.76
N ASP A 134 -9.43 -7.01 -10.66
CA ASP A 134 -9.92 -6.59 -9.35
C ASP A 134 -10.10 -5.06 -9.32
N LYS A 135 -11.36 -4.64 -9.42
CA LYS A 135 -11.76 -3.23 -9.47
C LYS A 135 -11.33 -2.46 -8.21
N GLN A 136 -11.34 -3.09 -7.04
CA GLN A 136 -10.97 -2.43 -5.80
C GLN A 136 -9.47 -2.15 -5.78
N VAL A 137 -8.65 -3.12 -6.17
CA VAL A 137 -7.19 -2.94 -6.29
C VAL A 137 -6.86 -1.81 -7.26
N VAL A 138 -7.51 -1.79 -8.43
CA VAL A 138 -7.28 -0.73 -9.42
C VAL A 138 -7.69 0.63 -8.86
N GLU A 139 -8.86 0.76 -8.25
CA GLU A 139 -9.35 2.04 -7.72
C GLU A 139 -8.44 2.61 -6.63
N GLU A 140 -7.94 1.77 -5.73
CA GLU A 140 -7.00 2.18 -4.69
C GLU A 140 -5.68 2.69 -5.27
N ILE A 141 -5.16 2.03 -6.31
CA ILE A 141 -3.91 2.43 -6.98
C ILE A 141 -4.10 3.73 -7.76
N LEU A 142 -5.19 3.86 -8.52
CA LEU A 142 -5.47 5.06 -9.30
C LEU A 142 -5.72 6.27 -8.39
N THR A 143 -6.42 6.08 -7.29
CA THR A 143 -6.58 7.12 -6.26
C THR A 143 -5.22 7.56 -5.72
N GLY A 144 -4.34 6.61 -5.39
CA GLY A 144 -2.98 6.92 -4.93
C GLY A 144 -2.16 7.69 -5.98
N LEU A 145 -2.24 7.32 -7.25
CA LEU A 145 -1.58 8.04 -8.35
C LEU A 145 -2.14 9.46 -8.51
N ALA A 146 -3.46 9.65 -8.42
CA ALA A 146 -4.09 10.97 -8.54
C ALA A 146 -3.70 11.90 -7.38
N VAL A 147 -3.65 11.36 -6.15
CA VAL A 147 -3.16 12.09 -4.98
C VAL A 147 -1.68 12.46 -5.15
N ASN A 148 -0.85 11.53 -5.62
CA ASN A 148 0.57 11.77 -5.85
C ASN A 148 0.82 12.80 -6.97
N GLU A 149 0.03 12.77 -8.03
CA GLU A 149 0.08 13.78 -9.09
C GLU A 149 -0.23 15.17 -8.55
N LYS A 150 -1.29 15.31 -7.73
CA LYS A 150 -1.62 16.60 -7.10
C LYS A 150 -0.54 17.05 -6.12
N ARG A 151 0.09 16.12 -5.39
CA ARG A 151 1.09 16.41 -4.36
C ARG A 151 2.46 16.78 -4.93
N TYR A 152 2.94 16.01 -5.90
CA TYR A 152 4.31 16.11 -6.40
C TYR A 152 4.40 16.70 -7.81
N GLY A 153 3.27 16.83 -8.52
CA GLY A 153 3.21 17.29 -9.91
C GLY A 153 3.42 16.18 -10.95
N TYR A 154 3.55 14.92 -10.53
CA TYR A 154 3.73 13.76 -11.42
C TYR A 154 3.18 12.48 -10.79
N LYS A 155 2.80 11.52 -11.64
CA LYS A 155 2.13 10.26 -11.27
C LYS A 155 3.10 9.22 -10.67
N VAL A 156 3.78 9.58 -9.59
CA VAL A 156 4.71 8.66 -8.92
C VAL A 156 3.97 7.46 -8.30
N CYS A 157 4.54 6.27 -8.45
CA CYS A 157 3.97 5.01 -8.02
C CYS A 157 3.55 5.08 -6.54
N PRO A 158 2.27 4.79 -6.21
CA PRO A 158 1.78 4.87 -4.83
C PRO A 158 2.35 3.79 -3.92
N CYS A 159 2.97 2.75 -4.50
CA CYS A 159 3.58 1.63 -3.78
C CYS A 159 5.09 1.80 -3.57
N ARG A 160 5.70 2.91 -4.02
CA ARG A 160 7.11 3.24 -3.80
C ARG A 160 7.23 4.62 -3.16
N LEU A 161 8.22 4.78 -2.28
CA LEU A 161 8.45 6.04 -1.59
C LEU A 161 9.03 7.08 -2.56
N ALA A 162 8.26 8.13 -2.81
CA ALA A 162 8.70 9.29 -3.57
C ALA A 162 9.56 10.22 -2.72
N THR A 163 10.62 10.76 -3.29
CA THR A 163 11.46 11.79 -2.67
C THR A 163 10.87 13.19 -2.84
N GLY A 164 9.93 13.37 -3.78
CA GLY A 164 9.40 14.67 -4.19
C GLY A 164 10.30 15.40 -5.19
N LYS A 165 11.46 14.83 -5.53
CA LYS A 165 12.39 15.36 -6.53
C LYS A 165 12.26 14.55 -7.81
N TYR A 166 11.71 15.14 -8.87
CA TYR A 166 11.45 14.47 -10.15
C TYR A 166 12.65 13.65 -10.67
N GLN A 167 13.86 14.21 -10.58
CA GLN A 167 15.09 13.55 -11.05
C GLN A 167 15.41 12.25 -10.30
N LEU A 168 15.00 12.13 -9.05
CA LEU A 168 15.20 10.94 -8.21
C LEU A 168 14.00 9.99 -8.23
N ASP A 169 12.85 10.44 -8.72
CA ASP A 169 11.61 9.66 -8.76
C ASP A 169 11.23 9.23 -10.18
N CYS A 170 11.96 9.64 -11.21
CA CYS A 170 11.60 9.44 -12.61
C CYS A 170 11.46 7.95 -12.98
N ASP A 171 12.25 7.08 -12.35
CA ASP A 171 12.21 5.63 -12.52
C ASP A 171 10.95 4.99 -11.92
N ILE A 172 10.27 5.67 -11.00
CA ILE A 172 9.06 5.22 -10.32
C ILE A 172 7.79 6.00 -10.71
N ILE A 173 7.85 6.87 -11.71
CA ILE A 173 6.66 7.47 -12.33
C ILE A 173 5.89 6.39 -13.08
N CYS A 174 4.59 6.23 -12.84
CA CYS A 174 3.78 5.20 -13.47
C CYS A 174 3.51 5.51 -14.96
N PRO A 175 3.67 4.55 -15.90
CA PRO A 175 4.28 3.23 -15.72
C PRO A 175 5.80 3.32 -15.43
N CYS A 176 6.22 2.75 -14.30
CA CYS A 176 7.62 2.82 -13.86
C CYS A 176 8.54 2.00 -14.79
N SER A 177 9.84 2.31 -14.77
CA SER A 177 10.85 1.62 -15.60
C SER A 177 10.90 0.10 -15.36
N TYR A 178 10.40 -0.37 -14.21
CA TYR A 178 10.35 -1.78 -13.82
C TYR A 178 9.05 -2.48 -14.26
N CYS A 179 8.02 -1.72 -14.61
CA CYS A 179 6.65 -2.21 -14.68
C CYS A 179 6.50 -3.44 -15.58
N PHE A 180 6.86 -3.30 -16.84
CA PHE A 180 6.60 -4.34 -17.85
C PHE A 180 7.56 -5.51 -17.75
N GLN A 181 8.79 -5.27 -17.27
CA GLN A 181 9.72 -6.35 -16.94
C GLN A 181 9.18 -7.20 -15.78
N ASP A 182 8.61 -6.57 -14.76
CA ASP A 182 7.96 -7.27 -13.64
C ASP A 182 6.74 -8.06 -14.12
N VAL A 183 5.92 -7.51 -15.03
CA VAL A 183 4.76 -8.21 -15.60
C VAL A 183 5.19 -9.44 -16.39
N GLU A 184 6.22 -9.31 -17.23
CA GLU A 184 6.74 -10.42 -18.05
C GLU A 184 7.27 -11.55 -17.16
N LYS A 185 8.08 -11.20 -16.16
CA LYS A 185 8.74 -12.17 -15.27
C LYS A 185 7.79 -12.80 -14.27
N ASN A 186 6.90 -12.00 -13.69
CA ASN A 186 6.13 -12.38 -12.49
C ASN A 186 4.62 -12.42 -12.72
N GLY A 187 4.16 -12.11 -13.93
CA GLY A 187 2.74 -12.03 -14.30
C GLY A 187 2.05 -10.74 -13.89
N ARG A 188 2.70 -9.89 -13.08
CA ARG A 188 2.16 -8.58 -12.68
C ARG A 188 3.29 -7.62 -12.30
N CYS A 189 3.04 -6.32 -12.44
CA CYS A 189 3.97 -5.33 -11.91
C CYS A 189 3.94 -5.32 -10.38
N TYR A 190 4.93 -4.68 -9.75
CA TYR A 190 5.06 -4.62 -8.29
C TYR A 190 3.76 -4.22 -7.55
N CYS A 191 3.06 -3.18 -8.02
CA CYS A 191 1.79 -2.74 -7.41
C CYS A 191 0.57 -3.56 -7.83
N SER A 192 0.73 -4.54 -8.72
CA SER A 192 -0.35 -5.37 -9.28
C SER A 192 -1.40 -4.57 -10.05
N LEU A 193 -1.03 -3.41 -10.64
CA LEU A 193 -1.88 -2.65 -11.55
C LEU A 193 -1.92 -3.28 -12.95
N PHE A 194 -0.74 -3.50 -13.52
CA PHE A 194 -0.57 -4.15 -14.83
C PHE A 194 -0.37 -5.64 -14.61
N VAL A 195 -1.05 -6.46 -15.41
CA VAL A 195 -1.05 -7.92 -15.29
C VAL A 195 -1.01 -8.58 -16.67
N SER A 196 -0.41 -9.76 -16.74
CA SER A 196 -0.42 -10.60 -17.94
C SER A 196 -1.62 -11.53 -17.95
N ASP A 197 -1.91 -12.11 -19.11
CA ASP A 197 -2.97 -13.12 -19.26
C ASP A 197 -2.73 -14.35 -18.36
N ARG A 198 -1.46 -14.68 -18.08
CA ARG A 198 -1.10 -15.76 -17.14
C ARG A 198 -1.58 -15.46 -15.73
N TYR A 199 -1.46 -14.21 -15.28
CA TYR A 199 -1.96 -13.79 -13.98
C TYR A 199 -3.48 -13.82 -13.92
N VAL A 200 -4.15 -13.33 -14.97
CA VAL A 200 -5.62 -13.39 -15.08
C VAL A 200 -6.12 -14.84 -15.07
N ALA A 201 -5.41 -15.74 -15.74
CA ALA A 201 -5.69 -17.18 -15.74
C ALA A 201 -5.33 -17.90 -14.42
N SER A 202 -4.81 -17.18 -13.42
CA SER A 202 -4.37 -17.73 -12.13
C SER A 202 -3.33 -18.87 -12.29
N ASP A 203 -2.37 -18.69 -13.19
CA ASP A 203 -1.28 -19.65 -13.43
C ASP A 203 -0.52 -19.95 -12.13
N PRO A 204 -0.55 -21.20 -11.62
CA PRO A 204 0.07 -21.57 -10.35
C PRO A 204 1.60 -21.52 -10.37
N ALA A 205 2.22 -21.39 -11.55
CA ALA A 205 3.67 -21.22 -11.67
C ALA A 205 4.12 -19.77 -11.40
N LEU A 206 3.20 -18.81 -11.34
CA LEU A 206 3.54 -17.43 -11.03
C LEU A 206 3.87 -17.25 -9.55
N PRO A 207 4.84 -16.38 -9.21
CA PRO A 207 5.21 -16.18 -7.82
C PRO A 207 4.09 -15.49 -7.05
N GLN A 208 3.89 -15.93 -5.81
CA GLN A 208 2.93 -15.29 -4.91
C GLN A 208 3.33 -13.86 -4.57
N TYR A 209 4.62 -13.53 -4.62
CA TYR A 209 5.19 -12.23 -4.29
C TYR A 209 6.10 -11.71 -5.40
N VAL A 210 5.97 -10.43 -5.73
CA VAL A 210 6.86 -9.72 -6.67
C VAL A 210 7.84 -8.89 -5.84
N PRO A 211 9.16 -9.17 -5.88
CA PRO A 211 10.14 -8.35 -5.18
C PRO A 211 10.21 -6.95 -5.80
N ASP A 212 10.57 -5.95 -4.99
CA ASP A 212 10.80 -4.61 -5.51
C ASP A 212 12.09 -4.59 -6.33
N SER A 213 11.95 -4.43 -7.64
CA SER A 213 13.06 -4.38 -8.60
C SER A 213 13.87 -3.08 -8.54
N ARG A 214 13.45 -2.09 -7.74
CA ARG A 214 14.22 -0.86 -7.52
C ARG A 214 15.35 -1.10 -6.51
N GLU A 215 16.59 -1.17 -7.00
CA GLU A 215 17.78 -1.19 -6.14
C GLU A 215 17.85 0.10 -5.31
N ARG A 216 18.05 -0.04 -4.00
CA ARG A 216 18.20 1.12 -3.11
C ARG A 216 19.66 1.55 -3.11
N SER A 217 19.97 2.78 -3.52
CA SER A 217 21.23 3.40 -3.10
C SER A 217 21.21 3.47 -1.57
N GLU A 218 22.28 3.03 -0.91
CA GLU A 218 22.42 3.03 0.56
C GLU A 218 22.37 4.44 1.18
N VAL A 219 22.20 5.47 0.34
CA VAL A 219 22.20 6.88 0.71
C VAL A 219 20.94 7.51 0.12
N GLY A 220 20.08 8.00 1.00
CA GLY A 220 18.80 8.64 0.73
C GLY A 220 18.03 8.83 2.02
#